data_AF-A0A1H1SDR0-F1
#
_entry.id   AF-A0A1H1SDR0-F1
#
_cell.length_a   1.000
_cell.length_b   1.000
_cell.length_c   1.000
_cell.angle_alpha   90.00
_cell.angle_beta   90.00
_cell.angle_gamma   90.00
#
_symmetry.space_group_name_H-M   'P 1'
#
loop_
_entity.id
_entity.type
_entity.pdbx_description
1 polymer ?
#
loop_
_entity_poly.entity_id
_entity_poly.type
_entity_poly.pdbx_seq_one_letter_code
_entity_poly.pdbx_strand_id
1 'polypeptide(L)'
;MAVERPLDLSLPGALDEVFPLPDAALAVPAAGEETPGGLLPPLFKAEEDKQSSFELGGRLITTEHPEEDGEGYWDSVEGAELQLHFRR
;
A
#
# COMPACT_ATOMS: atom_id res chain seq x y z
N MET A 1 -30.26 4.84 -18.65
CA MET A 1 -28.91 5.11 -19.17
C MET A 1 -28.21 6.01 -18.18
N ALA A 2 -27.23 5.49 -17.42
CA ALA A 2 -26.45 6.30 -16.50
C ALA A 2 -25.44 7.12 -17.30
N VAL A 3 -25.42 8.44 -17.09
CA VAL A 3 -24.46 9.33 -17.72
C VAL A 3 -23.24 9.35 -16.81
N GLU A 4 -22.18 8.66 -17.20
CA GLU A 4 -20.89 8.77 -16.51
C GLU A 4 -20.31 10.15 -16.80
N ARG A 5 -20.26 11.01 -15.78
CA ARG A 5 -19.52 12.27 -15.85
C ARG A 5 -18.11 11.99 -15.37
N PRO A 6 -17.07 12.37 -16.13
CA PRO A 6 -15.69 12.20 -15.68
C PRO A 6 -15.50 12.94 -14.36
N LEU A 7 -14.84 12.27 -13.42
CA LEU A 7 -14.50 12.85 -12.13
C LEU A 7 -13.55 14.02 -12.35
N ASP A 8 -13.98 15.22 -11.98
CA ASP A 8 -13.15 16.42 -12.05
C ASP A 8 -12.17 16.42 -10.87
N LEU A 9 -10.87 16.36 -11.19
CA LEU A 9 -9.76 16.35 -10.23
C LEU A 9 -9.06 17.72 -10.15
N SER A 10 -9.69 18.79 -10.62
CA SER A 10 -9.15 20.14 -10.46
C SER A 10 -9.02 20.52 -8.99
N LEU A 11 -7.93 21.21 -8.66
CA LEU A 11 -7.67 21.66 -7.30
C LEU A 11 -8.57 22.87 -6.97
N PRO A 12 -9.13 22.95 -5.75
CA PRO A 12 -9.84 24.13 -5.30
C PRO A 12 -8.91 25.34 -5.25
N GLY A 13 -9.29 26.46 -5.87
CA GLY A 13 -8.44 27.67 -5.97
C GLY A 13 -8.01 28.28 -4.63
N ALA A 14 -8.64 27.91 -3.52
CA ALA A 14 -8.17 28.29 -2.18
C ALA A 14 -6.81 27.66 -1.81
N LEU A 15 -6.41 26.57 -2.48
CA LEU A 15 -5.12 25.91 -2.22
C LEU A 15 -3.94 26.64 -2.87
N ASP A 16 -4.17 27.44 -3.91
CA ASP A 16 -3.12 28.20 -4.59
C ASP A 16 -2.49 29.28 -3.69
N GLU A 17 -3.28 29.81 -2.73
CA GLU A 17 -2.80 30.79 -1.75
C GLU A 17 -1.92 30.14 -0.67
N VAL A 18 -2.19 28.88 -0.32
CA VAL A 18 -1.48 28.13 0.74
C VAL A 18 -0.24 27.44 0.19
N PHE A 19 -0.31 26.98 -1.06
CA PHE A 19 0.77 26.31 -1.77
C PHE A 19 1.00 27.01 -3.11
N PRO A 20 1.80 28.09 -3.14
CA PRO A 20 2.15 28.71 -4.41
C PRO A 20 3.02 27.74 -5.22
N LEU A 21 2.42 27.02 -6.18
CA LEU A 21 3.16 26.17 -7.10
C LEU A 21 3.84 27.07 -8.16
N PRO A 22 5.16 26.91 -8.40
CA PRO A 22 5.80 27.55 -9.54
C PRO A 22 5.25 26.96 -10.84
N ASP A 23 5.13 27.76 -11.91
CA ASP A 23 4.59 27.31 -13.21
C ASP A 23 5.27 26.05 -13.77
N ALA A 24 6.55 25.83 -13.42
CA ALA A 24 7.31 24.65 -13.78
C ALA A 24 6.82 23.35 -13.10
N ALA A 25 6.15 23.44 -11.94
CA ALA A 25 5.57 22.29 -11.24
C ALA A 25 4.21 21.85 -11.81
N LEU A 26 3.59 22.70 -12.65
CA LEU A 26 2.36 22.39 -13.38
C LEU A 26 2.63 21.78 -14.76
N ALA A 27 3.90 21.75 -15.18
CA ALA A 27 4.31 21.04 -16.39
C ALA A 27 4.16 19.53 -16.14
N VAL A 28 3.09 18.95 -16.66
CA VAL A 28 2.91 17.49 -16.68
C VAL A 28 4.05 16.92 -17.53
N PRO A 29 4.98 16.13 -16.95
CA PRO A 29 5.96 15.43 -17.78
C PRO A 29 5.17 14.51 -18.72
N ALA A 30 5.50 14.57 -20.01
CA ALA A 30 4.88 13.68 -20.99
C ALA A 30 5.11 12.23 -20.53
N ALA A 31 4.06 11.40 -20.63
CA ALA A 31 4.14 10.00 -20.22
C ALA A 31 5.29 9.31 -20.98
N GLY A 32 6.40 9.05 -20.28
CA GLY A 32 7.60 8.42 -20.84
C GLY A 32 8.92 9.18 -20.65
N GLU A 33 8.92 10.41 -20.13
CA GLU A 33 10.18 11.06 -19.76
C GLU A 33 10.70 10.53 -18.40
N GLU A 34 11.79 9.77 -18.44
CA GLU A 34 12.55 9.41 -17.25
C GLU A 34 13.26 10.68 -16.73
N THR A 35 12.62 11.40 -15.81
CA THR A 35 13.27 12.50 -15.08
C THR A 35 14.51 11.98 -14.35
N PRO A 36 15.71 12.51 -14.62
CA PRO A 36 16.91 12.04 -13.97
C PRO A 36 16.91 12.52 -12.51
N GLY A 37 16.76 11.59 -11.58
CA GLY A 37 16.99 11.85 -10.15
C GLY A 37 15.87 12.61 -9.45
N GLY A 38 14.64 12.10 -9.51
CA GLY A 38 13.60 12.51 -8.57
C GLY A 38 14.07 12.33 -7.12
N LEU A 39 13.75 13.28 -6.24
CA LEU A 39 14.00 13.19 -4.78
C LEU A 39 13.25 12.02 -4.13
N LEU A 40 12.25 11.49 -4.83
CA LEU A 40 11.41 10.42 -4.34
C LEU A 40 12.01 9.07 -4.75
N PRO A 41 12.10 8.11 -3.80
CA PRO A 41 12.46 6.76 -4.14
C PRO A 41 11.43 6.19 -5.14
N PRO A 42 11.85 5.23 -5.99
CA PRO A 42 10.94 4.61 -6.94
C PRO A 42 9.75 4.01 -6.20
N LEU A 43 8.54 4.41 -6.60
CA LEU A 43 7.30 3.93 -5.98
C LEU A 43 7.09 2.43 -6.21
N PHE A 44 7.66 1.91 -7.30
CA PHE A 44 7.57 0.51 -7.69
C PHE A 44 8.94 0.00 -8.09
N LYS A 45 9.34 -1.11 -7.49
CA LYS A 45 10.50 -1.89 -7.91
C LYS A 45 9.97 -3.15 -8.60
N ALA A 46 10.58 -3.55 -9.72
CA ALA A 46 10.32 -4.88 -10.26
C ALA A 46 10.65 -5.91 -9.17
N GLU A 47 9.72 -6.81 -8.88
CA GLU A 47 10.00 -7.89 -7.93
C GLU A 47 11.23 -8.65 -8.42
N GLU A 48 12.23 -8.79 -7.55
CA GLU A 48 13.38 -9.62 -7.86
C GLU A 48 12.88 -11.07 -7.97
N ASP A 49 13.16 -11.73 -9.11
CA ASP A 49 12.93 -13.17 -9.34
C ASP A 49 13.78 -14.07 -8.41
N LYS A 50 14.18 -13.56 -7.25
CA LYS A 50 14.96 -14.30 -6.27
C LYS A 50 14.01 -15.20 -5.50
N GLN A 51 14.01 -16.48 -5.85
CA GLN A 51 13.32 -17.51 -5.08
C GLN A 51 13.76 -17.42 -3.61
N SER A 52 12.80 -17.22 -2.71
CA SER A 52 13.04 -17.23 -1.27
C SER A 52 13.71 -18.55 -0.85
N SER A 53 14.73 -18.47 0.02
CA SER A 53 15.46 -19.64 0.53
C SER A 53 14.61 -20.53 1.45
N PHE A 54 13.46 -20.03 1.90
CA PHE A 54 12.49 -20.78 2.67
C PHE A 54 11.06 -20.33 2.36
N GLU A 55 10.11 -21.24 2.55
CA GLU A 55 8.69 -20.92 2.62
C GLU A 55 8.30 -20.78 4.10
N LEU A 56 7.53 -19.75 4.42
CA LEU A 56 6.99 -19.51 5.75
C LEU A 56 5.47 -19.73 5.71
N GLY A 57 5.01 -20.73 6.45
CA GLY A 57 3.59 -20.95 6.76
C GLY A 57 3.33 -20.75 8.25
N GLY A 58 2.07 -20.78 8.65
CA GLY A 58 1.71 -20.70 10.06
C GLY A 58 0.20 -20.56 10.28
N ARG A 59 -0.20 -20.63 11.54
CA ARG A 59 -1.60 -20.42 11.97
C ARG A 59 -1.65 -19.72 13.33
N LEU A 60 -2.70 -18.94 13.55
CA LEU A 60 -3.02 -18.38 14.85
C LEU A 60 -3.75 -19.43 15.70
N ILE A 61 -3.45 -19.42 16.99
CA ILE A 61 -4.10 -20.23 18.01
C ILE A 61 -5.01 -19.29 18.78
N THR A 62 -6.32 -19.54 18.74
CA THR A 62 -7.34 -18.74 19.43
C THR A 62 -8.10 -19.60 20.44
N THR A 63 -8.61 -18.99 21.49
CA THR A 63 -9.47 -19.65 22.48
C THR A 63 -10.82 -20.05 21.88
N GLU A 64 -11.48 -21.05 22.48
CA GLU A 64 -12.67 -21.72 21.92
C GLU A 64 -13.97 -20.88 22.04
N HIS A 65 -13.96 -19.82 22.87
CA HIS A 65 -15.11 -18.94 23.10
C HIS A 65 -14.78 -17.45 22.87
N PRO A 66 -14.49 -17.03 21.62
CA PRO A 66 -14.22 -15.62 21.30
C PRO A 66 -15.48 -14.74 21.34
N GLU A 67 -16.67 -15.32 21.48
CA GLU A 67 -17.97 -14.63 21.38
C GLU A 67 -18.62 -14.36 22.76
N GLU A 68 -18.14 -14.99 23.84
CA GLU A 68 -18.73 -14.87 25.19
C GLU A 68 -18.10 -13.75 26.02
N ASP A 69 -16.81 -13.52 25.82
CA ASP A 69 -16.10 -12.36 26.35
C ASP A 69 -16.14 -11.29 25.26
N GLY A 70 -16.85 -10.18 25.48
CA GLY A 70 -17.11 -9.10 24.50
C GLY A 70 -15.88 -8.29 24.07
N GLU A 71 -14.74 -8.95 23.95
CA GLU A 71 -13.40 -8.47 23.68
C GLU A 71 -13.00 -9.03 22.30
N GLY A 72 -12.39 -8.22 21.44
CA GLY A 72 -12.37 -8.48 20.00
C GLY A 72 -11.62 -9.75 19.60
N TYR A 73 -11.73 -10.15 18.32
CA TYR A 73 -11.01 -11.31 17.74
C TYR A 73 -9.49 -11.35 18.07
N TRP A 74 -8.85 -10.21 18.32
CA TRP A 74 -7.43 -10.14 18.70
C TRP A 74 -7.18 -10.49 20.17
N ASP A 75 -8.16 -10.28 21.04
CA ASP A 75 -8.08 -10.57 22.47
C ASP A 75 -8.25 -12.08 22.74
N SER A 76 -8.82 -12.82 21.78
CA SER A 76 -8.91 -14.29 21.83
C SER A 76 -7.68 -15.02 21.29
N VAL A 77 -6.68 -14.31 20.75
CA VAL A 77 -5.44 -14.91 20.24
C VAL A 77 -4.55 -15.33 21.39
N GLU A 78 -4.44 -16.64 21.63
CA GLU A 78 -3.56 -17.24 22.64
C GLU A 78 -2.11 -17.33 22.13
N GLY A 79 -1.91 -17.53 20.83
CA GLY A 79 -0.57 -17.66 20.28
C GLY A 79 -0.51 -17.85 18.77
N ALA A 80 0.68 -18.18 18.27
CA ALA A 80 0.91 -18.44 16.86
C ALA A 80 1.92 -19.58 16.67
N GLU A 81 1.67 -20.41 15.67
CA GLU A 81 2.58 -21.45 15.21
C GLU A 81 3.16 -21.04 13.86
N LEU A 82 4.48 -21.13 13.70
CA LEU A 82 5.19 -20.85 12.46
C LEU A 82 5.87 -22.11 11.92
N GLN A 83 5.76 -22.32 10.61
CA GLN A 83 6.32 -23.45 9.89
C GLN A 83 7.30 -22.94 8.82
N LEU A 84 8.57 -23.28 8.98
CA LEU A 84 9.65 -22.87 8.07
C LEU A 84 10.07 -24.07 7.22
N HIS A 85 9.90 -23.98 5.90
CA HIS A 85 10.36 -24.99 4.95
C HIS A 85 11.55 -24.45 4.16
N PHE A 86 12.74 -24.95 4.46
CA PHE A 86 13.96 -24.54 3.75
C PHE A 86 14.05 -25.24 2.39
N ARG A 87 14.15 -24.45 1.32
CA ARG A 87 14.44 -24.96 -0.03
C ARG A 87 15.96 -25.08 -0.17
N ARG A 88 16.44 -26.23 -0.65
CA ARG A 88 17.88 -26.49 -0.85
C ARG A 88 18.36 -25.94 -2.19
#